data_AF-A0A0N8UHG7-F1
#
_entry.id   AF-A0A0N8UHG7-F1
#
_cell.length_a   1.000
_cell.length_b   1.000
_cell.length_c   1.000
_cell.angle_alpha   90.00
_cell.angle_beta   90.00
_cell.angle_gamma   90.00
#
_symmetry.space_group_name_H-M   'P 1'
#
loop_
_entity.id
_entity.type
_entity.pdbx_description
1 polymer ?
#
loop_
_entity_poly.entity_id
_entity_poly.type
_entity_poly.pdbx_seq_one_letter_code
_entity_poly.pdbx_strand_id
1 'polypeptide(L)'
;MLKSIITLSFLLAGFAAQAVTLPTGTTVISQLPSASNNADLSPSEAGARNINFSYCLKNERKLIVIAHADDDRYFMGDDIRNAISNGACVKIIHINAGFDILPPKDANSYSVDDPYYYQGRINGAKAVYSDFLSRGFEKSIYQTESWDTVNGNTIQRYILSTELNGKLPQGQMVEIQIFGLPNSSNVVSSSGSGKTISHLYTDHNETTLNVANHVANYQVTNEYTWDNVLSTLDLIISWMNPTEILTLDPWGVPGDDGFEGQHPDHIMAARIVQSTAYASQNPNKVKYFKTYNVNTFSPNLSTETAEKTNTDVANHFQHDWGSSFVTDSACSEDAATNPTSWACKQYQATPKEYFVAKNIENSAGQCLSVTNNNAVTWEACGASSLAVTLTKPRYAFVVNPK
;
A
#
# COMPACT_ATOMS: atom_id res chain seq x y z
N MET A 1 -50.54 57.63 -11.34
CA MET A 1 -49.44 57.69 -10.36
C MET A 1 -48.73 56.35 -10.39
N LEU A 2 -47.49 56.37 -10.88
CA LEU A 2 -46.60 55.24 -11.13
C LEU A 2 -46.26 54.48 -9.84
N LYS A 3 -46.25 53.15 -9.90
CA LYS A 3 -45.30 52.31 -9.16
C LYS A 3 -44.66 51.36 -10.16
N SER A 4 -43.42 51.68 -10.55
CA SER A 4 -42.55 50.83 -11.35
C SER A 4 -41.89 49.79 -10.44
N ILE A 5 -41.94 48.51 -10.86
CA ILE A 5 -41.13 47.43 -10.30
C ILE A 5 -39.93 47.27 -11.24
N ILE A 6 -38.73 47.44 -10.69
CA ILE A 6 -37.45 47.28 -11.38
C ILE A 6 -37.04 45.82 -11.27
N THR A 7 -36.89 45.15 -12.41
CA THR A 7 -36.24 43.85 -12.55
C THR A 7 -34.73 44.09 -12.66
N LEU A 8 -33.94 43.53 -11.74
CA LEU A 8 -32.49 43.67 -11.73
C LEU A 8 -31.86 42.50 -12.48
N SER A 9 -31.36 42.77 -13.69
CA SER A 9 -30.52 41.87 -14.48
C SER A 9 -29.06 42.05 -14.07
N PHE A 10 -28.39 41.00 -13.59
CA PHE A 10 -26.95 41.02 -13.36
C PHE A 10 -26.20 40.65 -14.66
N LEU A 11 -25.48 41.63 -15.21
CA LEU A 11 -24.36 41.42 -16.13
C LEU A 11 -23.16 40.87 -15.33
N LEU A 12 -22.60 39.73 -15.74
CA LEU A 12 -21.23 39.38 -15.38
C LEU A 12 -20.27 39.96 -16.42
N ALA A 13 -19.38 40.83 -15.96
CA ALA A 13 -18.25 41.36 -16.71
C ALA A 13 -17.21 40.25 -16.95
N GLY A 14 -16.74 40.17 -18.19
CA GLY A 14 -15.67 39.25 -18.59
C GLY A 14 -14.31 39.70 -18.05
N PHE A 15 -13.58 38.76 -17.45
CA PHE A 15 -12.14 38.84 -17.30
C PHE A 15 -11.49 38.09 -18.47
N ALA A 16 -10.77 38.81 -19.32
CA ALA A 16 -9.90 38.24 -20.33
C ALA A 16 -8.62 37.73 -19.66
N ALA A 17 -8.41 36.42 -19.64
CA ALA A 17 -7.11 35.83 -19.33
C ALA A 17 -6.27 35.81 -20.61
N GLN A 18 -5.12 36.50 -20.59
CA GLN A 18 -4.11 36.40 -21.63
C GLN A 18 -3.53 34.99 -21.65
N ALA A 19 -3.57 34.34 -22.81
CA ALA A 19 -2.95 33.05 -23.04
C ALA A 19 -1.41 33.21 -23.11
N VAL A 20 -0.71 32.65 -22.12
CA VAL A 20 0.71 32.31 -22.26
C VAL A 20 0.78 30.96 -22.96
N THR A 21 1.24 30.93 -24.21
CA THR A 21 1.46 29.69 -24.96
C THR A 21 2.73 29.01 -24.49
N LEU A 22 2.58 27.81 -23.89
CA LEU A 22 3.69 26.86 -23.69
C LEU A 22 3.68 25.82 -24.83
N PRO A 23 4.85 25.30 -25.25
CA PRO A 23 4.97 24.47 -26.43
C PRO A 23 4.31 23.10 -26.25
N THR A 24 3.63 22.71 -27.31
CA THR A 24 2.90 21.46 -27.53
C THR A 24 3.74 20.21 -27.26
N GLY A 25 3.26 19.34 -26.38
CA GLY A 25 3.85 18.01 -26.17
C GLY A 25 3.30 17.22 -24.99
N THR A 26 2.04 17.39 -24.59
CA THR A 26 1.43 16.51 -23.59
C THR A 26 -0.05 16.37 -23.92
N THR A 27 -0.44 15.18 -24.38
CA THR A 27 -1.84 14.79 -24.37
C THR A 27 -2.22 14.62 -22.92
N VAL A 28 -2.70 15.70 -22.29
CA VAL A 28 -3.37 15.61 -21.00
C VAL A 28 -4.58 14.71 -21.24
N ILE A 29 -4.59 13.51 -20.65
CA ILE A 29 -5.81 12.70 -20.53
C ILE A 29 -6.66 13.44 -19.50
N SER A 30 -7.26 14.54 -19.93
CA SER A 30 -8.25 15.27 -19.16
C SER A 30 -9.51 14.43 -19.14
N GLN A 31 -9.94 14.06 -17.94
CA GLN A 31 -11.13 13.28 -17.60
C GLN A 31 -10.92 11.76 -17.67
N LEU A 32 -10.65 11.17 -16.49
CA LEU A 32 -11.18 9.84 -16.18
C LEU A 32 -12.68 9.85 -16.57
N PRO A 33 -13.14 8.97 -17.46
CA PRO A 33 -14.55 8.93 -17.84
C PRO A 33 -15.39 8.79 -16.58
N SER A 34 -16.33 9.72 -16.39
CA SER A 34 -17.35 9.62 -15.37
C SER A 34 -18.09 8.29 -15.51
N ALA A 35 -18.28 7.63 -14.36
CA ALA A 35 -18.92 6.34 -14.22
C ALA A 35 -20.20 6.26 -15.07
N SER A 36 -20.18 5.43 -16.10
CA SER A 36 -21.38 5.14 -16.89
C SER A 36 -22.20 4.07 -16.18
N ASN A 37 -23.34 4.51 -15.65
CA ASN A 37 -24.56 3.78 -15.28
C ASN A 37 -24.41 2.44 -14.52
N ASN A 38 -24.57 2.57 -13.20
CA ASN A 38 -25.05 1.54 -12.29
C ASN A 38 -26.27 0.80 -12.85
N ALA A 39 -26.05 -0.42 -13.34
CA ALA A 39 -27.08 -1.42 -13.49
C ALA A 39 -26.64 -2.67 -12.72
N ASP A 40 -27.15 -2.75 -11.49
CA ASP A 40 -27.37 -3.96 -10.69
C ASP A 40 -26.13 -4.71 -10.16
N LEU A 41 -25.52 -4.16 -9.11
CA LEU A 41 -24.75 -4.93 -8.13
C LEU A 41 -25.13 -4.46 -6.73
N SER A 42 -26.25 -4.96 -6.21
CA SER A 42 -26.59 -4.81 -4.79
C SER A 42 -25.53 -5.53 -3.92
N PRO A 43 -25.11 -4.94 -2.78
CA PRO A 43 -24.12 -5.57 -1.90
C PRO A 43 -24.71 -6.85 -1.33
N SER A 44 -24.06 -7.98 -1.58
CA SER A 44 -24.37 -9.24 -0.90
C SER A 44 -23.06 -9.99 -0.65
N GLU A 45 -23.04 -10.88 0.35
CA GLU A 45 -21.94 -11.83 0.62
C GLU A 45 -21.44 -12.61 -0.60
N ALA A 46 -22.11 -12.53 -1.75
CA ALA A 46 -21.73 -13.13 -3.02
C ALA A 46 -20.65 -12.33 -3.80
N GLY A 47 -20.51 -11.03 -3.58
CA GLY A 47 -19.55 -10.17 -4.30
C GLY A 47 -18.08 -10.52 -4.02
N ALA A 48 -17.78 -10.95 -2.79
CA ALA A 48 -16.43 -11.32 -2.38
C ALA A 48 -16.03 -12.77 -2.76
N ARG A 49 -17.00 -13.64 -3.09
CA ARG A 49 -16.77 -15.08 -3.29
C ARG A 49 -16.26 -15.46 -4.68
N ASN A 50 -16.47 -14.62 -5.70
CA ASN A 50 -16.18 -14.98 -7.09
C ASN A 50 -15.29 -13.93 -7.78
N ILE A 51 -13.98 -14.14 -7.72
CA ILE A 51 -13.15 -13.74 -8.86
C ILE A 51 -13.59 -14.70 -9.98
N ASN A 52 -14.35 -14.20 -10.95
CA ASN A 52 -14.68 -15.03 -12.10
C ASN A 52 -13.39 -15.24 -12.92
N PHE A 53 -12.75 -16.39 -12.70
CA PHE A 53 -11.49 -16.72 -13.33
C PHE A 53 -11.59 -16.90 -14.85
N SER A 54 -12.78 -16.86 -15.44
CA SER A 54 -12.92 -16.74 -16.90
C SER A 54 -12.30 -15.45 -17.45
N TYR A 55 -12.01 -14.46 -16.59
CA TYR A 55 -11.31 -13.23 -16.93
C TYR A 55 -9.78 -13.39 -16.95
N CYS A 56 -9.25 -14.46 -16.38
CA CYS A 56 -7.81 -14.70 -16.42
C CYS A 56 -7.47 -15.29 -17.80
N LEU A 57 -6.71 -14.55 -18.61
CA LEU A 57 -6.26 -15.05 -19.91
C LEU A 57 -5.32 -16.25 -19.78
N LYS A 58 -4.67 -16.39 -18.61
CA LYS A 58 -3.97 -17.60 -18.17
C LYS A 58 -4.52 -18.08 -16.84
N ASN A 59 -4.33 -19.37 -16.55
CA ASN A 59 -4.63 -19.97 -15.24
C ASN A 59 -3.58 -19.57 -14.17
N GLU A 60 -3.32 -18.28 -14.04
CA GLU A 60 -2.39 -17.66 -13.09
C GLU A 60 -3.13 -16.61 -12.27
N ARG A 61 -2.94 -16.65 -10.95
CA ARG A 61 -3.64 -15.82 -9.98
C ARG A 61 -2.64 -15.30 -8.97
N LYS A 62 -2.35 -14.00 -9.02
CA LYS A 62 -1.41 -13.36 -8.11
C LYS A 62 -2.14 -12.58 -7.04
N LEU A 63 -1.89 -12.94 -5.78
CA LEU A 63 -2.33 -12.12 -4.66
C LEU A 63 -1.15 -11.25 -4.21
N ILE A 64 -1.35 -9.95 -4.13
CA ILE A 64 -0.41 -9.00 -3.56
C ILE A 64 -0.99 -8.51 -2.24
N VAL A 65 -0.20 -8.56 -1.18
CA VAL A 65 -0.61 -8.02 0.13
C VAL A 65 0.49 -7.09 0.61
N ILE A 66 0.14 -5.82 0.80
CA ILE A 66 1.07 -4.76 1.15
C ILE A 66 0.47 -3.85 2.22
N ALA A 67 1.32 -3.05 2.86
CA ALA A 67 0.87 -2.08 3.84
C ALA A 67 0.23 -0.89 3.14
N HIS A 68 1.04 -0.12 2.42
CA HIS A 68 0.70 1.16 1.81
C HIS A 68 0.33 1.01 0.32
N ALA A 69 -0.43 1.96 -0.22
CA ALA A 69 -0.98 1.87 -1.57
C ALA A 69 0.06 2.04 -2.70
N ASP A 70 1.31 2.30 -2.35
CA ASP A 70 2.44 2.58 -3.25
C ASP A 70 3.58 1.55 -3.15
N ASP A 71 3.61 0.73 -2.09
CA ASP A 71 4.69 -0.23 -1.80
C ASP A 71 4.98 -1.19 -2.97
N ASP A 72 3.91 -1.67 -3.60
CA ASP A 72 3.99 -2.64 -4.68
C ASP A 72 4.63 -2.08 -5.95
N ARG A 73 4.58 -0.75 -6.17
CA ARG A 73 5.22 -0.08 -7.32
C ARG A 73 6.72 -0.10 -7.14
N TYR A 74 7.18 0.26 -5.93
CA TYR A 74 8.60 0.30 -5.60
C TYR A 74 9.23 -1.10 -5.54
N PHE A 75 8.63 -2.02 -4.80
CA PHE A 75 9.35 -3.22 -4.34
C PHE A 75 9.02 -4.50 -5.11
N MET A 76 7.99 -4.50 -5.96
CA MET A 76 7.58 -5.69 -6.72
C MET A 76 6.90 -5.35 -8.05
N GLY A 77 7.05 -4.12 -8.53
CA GLY A 77 6.33 -3.60 -9.69
C GLY A 77 6.65 -4.37 -10.97
N ASP A 78 7.88 -4.88 -11.11
CA ASP A 78 8.26 -5.64 -12.29
C ASP A 78 7.55 -7.01 -12.36
N ASP A 79 7.50 -7.73 -11.24
CA ASP A 79 6.76 -8.99 -11.14
C ASP A 79 5.26 -8.80 -11.43
N ILE A 80 4.67 -7.69 -10.99
CA ILE A 80 3.27 -7.36 -11.21
C ILE A 80 3.01 -6.99 -12.68
N ARG A 81 3.81 -6.09 -13.26
CA ARG A 81 3.72 -5.74 -14.68
C ARG A 81 3.82 -6.98 -15.56
N ASN A 82 4.77 -7.86 -15.26
CA ASN A 82 4.96 -9.11 -15.98
C ASN A 82 3.79 -10.08 -15.79
N ALA A 83 3.20 -10.17 -14.60
CA ALA A 83 2.01 -11.00 -14.38
C ALA A 83 0.82 -10.51 -15.21
N ILE A 84 0.58 -9.21 -15.21
CA ILE A 84 -0.52 -8.60 -15.95
C ILE A 84 -0.28 -8.75 -17.46
N SER A 85 0.88 -8.38 -17.99
CA SER A 85 1.17 -8.53 -19.42
C SER A 85 1.07 -9.98 -19.91
N ASN A 86 1.34 -10.95 -19.02
CA ASN A 86 1.19 -12.38 -19.30
C ASN A 86 -0.24 -12.90 -19.19
N GLY A 87 -1.21 -12.11 -18.73
CA GLY A 87 -2.62 -12.48 -18.67
C GLY A 87 -3.08 -13.07 -17.34
N ALA A 88 -2.32 -12.91 -16.25
CA ALA A 88 -2.73 -13.34 -14.91
C ALA A 88 -3.86 -12.45 -14.36
N CYS A 89 -4.75 -13.02 -13.54
CA CYS A 89 -5.59 -12.19 -12.67
C CYS A 89 -4.79 -11.74 -11.45
N VAL A 90 -4.98 -10.49 -11.06
CA VAL A 90 -4.26 -9.90 -9.94
C VAL A 90 -5.24 -9.37 -8.91
N LYS A 91 -5.06 -9.75 -7.65
CA LYS A 91 -5.76 -9.15 -6.50
C LYS A 91 -4.73 -8.47 -5.61
N ILE A 92 -5.05 -7.28 -5.15
CA ILE A 92 -4.22 -6.50 -4.24
C ILE A 92 -5.01 -6.20 -2.98
N ILE A 93 -4.41 -6.48 -1.84
CA ILE A 93 -4.94 -6.12 -0.53
C ILE A 93 -4.01 -5.07 0.06
N HIS A 94 -4.56 -3.87 0.28
CA HIS A 94 -3.91 -2.85 1.09
C HIS A 94 -4.38 -2.99 2.52
N ILE A 95 -3.46 -3.25 3.45
CA ILE A 95 -3.79 -3.43 4.87
C ILE A 95 -4.23 -2.10 5.49
N ASN A 96 -3.42 -1.05 5.33
CA ASN A 96 -3.76 0.29 5.79
C ASN A 96 -3.75 1.34 4.67
N ALA A 97 -3.22 1.00 3.49
CA ALA A 97 -3.07 1.91 2.36
C ALA A 97 -2.39 3.24 2.73
N GLY A 98 -1.62 3.30 3.81
CA GLY A 98 -0.97 4.49 4.37
C GLY A 98 -1.95 5.57 4.81
N PHE A 99 -3.11 5.19 5.33
CA PHE A 99 -4.08 6.13 5.87
C PHE A 99 -3.63 6.67 7.22
N ASP A 100 -3.17 7.91 7.21
CA ASP A 100 -2.93 8.68 8.42
C ASP A 100 -4.25 9.08 9.08
N ILE A 101 -4.29 8.95 10.40
CA ILE A 101 -5.44 9.35 11.23
C ILE A 101 -5.21 10.68 11.97
N LEU A 102 -4.04 11.27 11.78
CA LEU A 102 -3.71 12.64 12.15
C LEU A 102 -2.86 13.28 11.06
N PRO A 103 -3.07 14.57 10.75
CA PRO A 103 -2.18 15.25 9.81
C PRO A 103 -0.77 15.25 10.40
N PRO A 104 0.27 15.05 9.58
CA PRO A 104 1.64 15.26 10.00
C PRO A 104 1.77 16.63 10.66
N LYS A 105 2.64 16.74 11.68
CA LYS A 105 2.77 17.91 12.54
C LYS A 105 2.99 19.25 11.80
N ASP A 106 3.42 19.19 10.54
CA ASP A 106 3.70 20.34 9.66
C ASP A 106 2.90 20.33 8.34
N ALA A 107 1.86 19.48 8.23
CA ALA A 107 1.01 19.41 7.04
C ALA A 107 0.03 20.59 7.00
N ASN A 108 0.45 21.69 6.36
CA ASN A 108 -0.37 22.90 6.22
C ASN A 108 -1.43 22.81 5.11
N SER A 109 -1.56 21.67 4.43
CA SER A 109 -2.29 21.62 3.16
C SER A 109 -3.19 20.41 2.91
N TYR A 110 -3.28 19.44 3.84
CA TYR A 110 -4.33 18.40 3.81
C TYR A 110 -4.91 18.09 5.19
N SER A 111 -6.18 17.70 5.22
CA SER A 111 -6.86 17.19 6.41
C SER A 111 -6.97 15.66 6.31
N VAL A 112 -6.78 14.94 7.40
CA VAL A 112 -7.04 13.49 7.46
C VAL A 112 -8.53 13.15 7.37
N ASP A 113 -9.39 14.12 7.71
CA ASP A 113 -10.83 14.04 7.50
C ASP A 113 -11.20 14.39 6.04
N ASP A 114 -10.22 14.74 5.19
CA ASP A 114 -10.47 15.05 3.79
C ASP A 114 -10.72 13.77 3.00
N PRO A 115 -11.94 13.53 2.46
CA PRO A 115 -12.18 12.41 1.58
C PRO A 115 -11.23 12.40 0.37
N TYR A 116 -10.66 13.54 -0.04
CA TYR A 116 -9.67 13.59 -1.11
C TYR A 116 -8.33 12.98 -0.74
N TYR A 117 -7.92 12.97 0.54
CA TYR A 117 -6.69 12.27 0.96
C TYR A 117 -6.88 10.75 0.88
N TYR A 118 -7.93 10.23 1.54
CA TYR A 118 -8.27 8.81 1.50
C TYR A 118 -8.47 8.34 0.05
N GLN A 119 -9.31 9.05 -0.71
CA GLN A 119 -9.62 8.68 -2.09
C GLN A 119 -8.44 8.92 -3.04
N GLY A 120 -7.56 9.89 -2.77
CA GLY A 120 -6.37 10.18 -3.56
C GLY A 120 -5.38 9.01 -3.58
N ARG A 121 -5.09 8.44 -2.40
CA ARG A 121 -4.23 7.23 -2.28
C ARG A 121 -4.78 6.07 -3.09
N ILE A 122 -6.09 5.85 -3.03
CA ILE A 122 -6.77 4.79 -3.78
C ILE A 122 -6.82 5.09 -5.29
N ASN A 123 -7.03 6.34 -5.67
CA ASN A 123 -7.04 6.77 -7.07
C ASN A 123 -5.66 6.61 -7.72
N GLY A 124 -4.57 6.87 -6.99
CA GLY A 124 -3.21 6.60 -7.45
C GLY A 124 -3.01 5.13 -7.79
N ALA A 125 -3.42 4.22 -6.89
CA ALA A 125 -3.37 2.79 -7.14
C ALA A 125 -4.20 2.39 -8.37
N LYS A 126 -5.43 2.89 -8.48
CA LYS A 126 -6.30 2.62 -9.63
C LYS A 126 -5.72 3.12 -10.95
N ALA A 127 -5.07 4.28 -10.96
CA ALA A 127 -4.46 4.86 -12.14
C ALA A 127 -3.32 3.99 -12.67
N VAL A 128 -2.42 3.55 -11.78
CA VAL A 128 -1.31 2.65 -12.14
C VAL A 128 -1.82 1.32 -12.69
N TYR A 129 -2.78 0.69 -12.00
CA TYR A 129 -3.32 -0.59 -12.47
C TYR A 129 -4.14 -0.49 -13.75
N SER A 130 -4.81 0.64 -13.97
CA SER A 130 -5.47 0.93 -15.25
C SER A 130 -4.45 1.05 -16.38
N ASP A 131 -3.29 1.66 -16.11
CA ASP A 131 -2.19 1.73 -17.07
C ASP A 131 -1.57 0.35 -17.35
N PHE A 132 -1.38 -0.50 -16.32
CA PHE A 132 -0.91 -1.87 -16.53
C PHE A 132 -1.84 -2.68 -17.43
N LEU A 133 -3.15 -2.52 -17.26
CA LEU A 133 -4.16 -3.17 -18.09
C LEU A 133 -4.27 -2.56 -19.50
N SER A 134 -3.90 -1.30 -19.71
CA SER A 134 -3.98 -0.65 -21.02
C SER A 134 -2.81 -1.05 -21.94
N ARG A 135 -1.65 -1.40 -21.36
CA ARG A 135 -0.44 -1.84 -22.08
C ARG A 135 -0.68 -3.17 -22.82
N GLY A 136 -1.13 -3.08 -24.06
CA GLY A 136 -1.42 -4.22 -24.95
C GLY A 136 -2.87 -4.35 -25.40
N PHE A 137 -3.75 -3.45 -24.95
CA PHE A 137 -5.15 -3.38 -25.39
C PHE A 137 -5.47 -1.98 -25.94
N GLU A 138 -5.99 -1.90 -27.16
CA GLU A 138 -6.56 -0.65 -27.70
C GLU A 138 -7.93 -0.33 -27.08
N LYS A 139 -8.09 -0.34 -25.74
CA LYS A 139 -9.45 -0.34 -25.16
C LYS A 139 -9.63 0.39 -23.83
N SER A 140 -10.87 0.86 -23.66
CA SER A 140 -11.44 1.44 -22.44
C SER A 140 -11.29 0.50 -21.24
N ILE A 141 -10.85 1.06 -20.11
CA ILE A 141 -10.84 0.36 -18.81
C ILE A 141 -12.20 0.51 -18.15
N TYR A 142 -12.77 -0.61 -17.71
CA TYR A 142 -14.02 -0.65 -16.94
C TYR A 142 -13.70 -0.71 -15.47
N GLN A 143 -14.29 0.21 -14.71
CA GLN A 143 -14.09 0.31 -13.27
C GLN A 143 -15.42 0.11 -12.55
N THR A 144 -15.43 -0.75 -11.54
CA THR A 144 -16.55 -0.86 -10.59
C THR A 144 -16.03 -0.70 -9.18
N GLU A 145 -16.83 -0.05 -8.33
CA GLU A 145 -16.56 0.14 -6.91
C GLU A 145 -17.73 -0.44 -6.11
N SER A 146 -17.42 -1.13 -5.01
CA SER A 146 -18.41 -1.65 -4.08
C SER A 146 -17.86 -1.71 -2.65
N TRP A 147 -18.76 -1.93 -1.70
CA TRP A 147 -18.43 -2.33 -0.34
C TRP A 147 -18.95 -3.75 -0.13
N ASP A 148 -18.05 -4.66 0.23
CA ASP A 148 -18.35 -6.08 0.41
C ASP A 148 -18.16 -6.50 1.86
N THR A 149 -18.84 -7.55 2.30
CA THR A 149 -18.64 -8.12 3.64
C THR A 149 -17.77 -9.38 3.56
N VAL A 150 -16.65 -9.38 4.29
CA VAL A 150 -15.72 -10.52 4.40
C VAL A 150 -15.43 -10.76 5.86
N ASN A 151 -15.77 -11.96 6.37
CA ASN A 151 -15.53 -12.32 7.78
C ASN A 151 -16.11 -11.29 8.78
N GLY A 152 -17.30 -10.74 8.46
CA GLY A 152 -17.96 -9.70 9.25
C GLY A 152 -17.45 -8.27 9.03
N ASN A 153 -16.41 -8.07 8.22
CA ASN A 153 -15.82 -6.76 7.92
C ASN A 153 -16.34 -6.19 6.61
N THR A 154 -16.68 -4.91 6.61
CA THR A 154 -17.00 -4.12 5.41
C THR A 154 -15.72 -3.65 4.72
N ILE A 155 -15.41 -4.22 3.56
CA ILE A 155 -14.18 -3.99 2.81
C ILE A 155 -14.51 -3.23 1.52
N GLN A 156 -13.79 -2.13 1.28
CA GLN A 156 -13.92 -1.40 0.02
C GLN A 156 -13.24 -2.20 -1.09
N ARG A 157 -13.92 -2.36 -2.21
CA ARG A 157 -13.46 -3.17 -3.34
C ARG A 157 -13.57 -2.40 -4.65
N TYR A 158 -12.53 -2.56 -5.46
CA TYR A 158 -12.48 -2.04 -6.82
C TYR A 158 -12.14 -3.16 -7.79
N ILE A 159 -12.86 -3.24 -8.91
CA ILE A 159 -12.46 -4.06 -10.06
C ILE A 159 -12.10 -3.12 -11.20
N LEU A 160 -10.95 -3.37 -11.81
CA LEU A 160 -10.51 -2.82 -13.08
C LEU A 160 -10.48 -3.97 -14.09
N SER A 161 -11.09 -3.79 -15.25
CA SER A 161 -11.09 -4.83 -16.28
C SER A 161 -11.02 -4.28 -17.69
N THR A 162 -10.51 -5.12 -18.59
CA THR A 162 -10.49 -4.85 -20.02
C THR A 162 -11.58 -5.62 -20.76
N GLU A 163 -11.92 -5.14 -21.96
CA GLU A 163 -12.83 -5.81 -22.86
C GLU A 163 -12.09 -6.77 -23.79
N LEU A 164 -12.53 -8.02 -23.87
CA LEU A 164 -12.09 -8.96 -24.91
C LEU A 164 -13.21 -9.16 -25.93
N ASN A 165 -12.92 -8.96 -27.21
CA ASN A 165 -13.84 -9.26 -28.34
C ASN A 165 -15.26 -8.65 -28.24
N GLY A 166 -15.43 -7.40 -27.81
CA GLY A 166 -16.73 -6.74 -27.74
C GLY A 166 -17.57 -7.12 -26.52
N LYS A 167 -17.02 -7.91 -25.57
CA LYS A 167 -17.75 -8.43 -24.42
C LYS A 167 -17.13 -7.98 -23.11
N LEU A 168 -17.94 -7.32 -22.30
CA LEU A 168 -17.60 -6.91 -20.96
C LEU A 168 -18.08 -7.93 -19.92
N PRO A 169 -17.35 -8.12 -18.82
CA PRO A 169 -15.95 -7.77 -18.58
C PRO A 169 -15.03 -8.97 -18.93
N GLN A 170 -15.06 -9.50 -20.17
CA GLN A 170 -14.45 -10.80 -20.52
C GLN A 170 -12.93 -10.79 -20.76
N GLY A 171 -12.24 -9.66 -20.55
CA GLY A 171 -10.79 -9.55 -20.64
C GLY A 171 -10.10 -9.79 -19.30
N GLN A 172 -8.96 -9.14 -19.09
CA GLN A 172 -8.16 -9.26 -17.87
C GLN A 172 -8.73 -8.42 -16.73
N MET A 173 -8.55 -8.88 -15.48
CA MET A 173 -9.05 -8.21 -14.27
C MET A 173 -7.93 -7.96 -13.25
N VAL A 174 -7.94 -6.75 -12.68
CA VAL A 174 -7.27 -6.40 -11.44
C VAL A 174 -8.32 -6.06 -10.38
N GLU A 175 -8.20 -6.63 -9.19
CA GLU A 175 -9.05 -6.31 -8.03
C GLU A 175 -8.22 -5.66 -6.93
N ILE A 176 -8.71 -4.56 -6.34
CA ILE A 176 -8.09 -3.90 -5.19
C ILE A 176 -9.07 -3.97 -4.03
N GLN A 177 -8.61 -4.43 -2.86
CA GLN A 177 -9.36 -4.47 -1.61
C GLN A 177 -8.64 -3.68 -0.52
N ILE A 178 -9.39 -2.92 0.26
CA ILE A 178 -8.86 -2.03 1.30
C ILE A 178 -9.40 -2.46 2.66
N PHE A 179 -8.51 -2.93 3.53
CA PHE A 179 -8.87 -3.26 4.91
C PHE A 179 -8.98 -1.99 5.76
N GLY A 180 -8.15 -0.99 5.48
CA GLY A 180 -8.24 0.36 6.01
C GLY A 180 -7.81 0.49 7.47
N LEU A 181 -6.85 -0.32 7.93
CA LEU A 181 -6.25 -0.15 9.26
C LEU A 181 -5.51 1.21 9.35
N PRO A 182 -5.21 1.73 10.56
CA PRO A 182 -4.44 2.96 10.70
C PRO A 182 -2.94 2.75 10.44
N ASN A 183 -2.30 3.74 9.79
CA ASN A 183 -0.85 3.80 9.56
C ASN A 183 -0.07 4.02 10.87
N SER A 184 1.04 3.28 11.08
CA SER A 184 1.78 3.33 12.35
C SER A 184 2.50 4.63 12.65
N SER A 185 2.76 5.47 11.64
CA SER A 185 3.53 6.72 11.82
C SER A 185 2.77 7.81 12.58
N ASN A 186 1.44 7.71 12.73
CA ASN A 186 0.62 8.85 13.19
C ASN A 186 -0.49 8.49 14.21
N VAL A 187 -0.45 7.30 14.83
CA VAL A 187 -1.44 6.93 15.86
C VAL A 187 -1.05 7.51 17.22
N VAL A 188 -1.87 8.43 17.74
CA VAL A 188 -1.82 8.87 19.15
C VAL A 188 -3.04 8.36 19.91
N SER A 189 -2.90 8.22 21.23
CA SER A 189 -3.97 7.72 22.13
C SER A 189 -5.27 8.54 22.08
N SER A 190 -5.23 9.79 21.64
CA SER A 190 -6.41 10.67 21.53
C SER A 190 -7.16 10.58 20.19
N SER A 191 -6.66 9.81 19.22
CA SER A 191 -7.28 9.70 17.88
C SER A 191 -8.59 8.92 17.85
N GLY A 192 -8.82 8.03 18.82
CA GLY A 192 -10.02 7.18 18.87
C GLY A 192 -10.07 6.08 17.81
N SER A 193 -9.10 6.00 16.90
CA SER A 193 -9.07 5.01 15.81
C SER A 193 -8.53 3.63 16.23
N GLY A 194 -8.27 3.42 17.52
CA GLY A 194 -7.72 2.17 18.07
C GLY A 194 -6.21 2.00 17.86
N LYS A 195 -5.72 0.76 17.90
CA LYS A 195 -4.28 0.44 17.87
C LYS A 195 -3.71 0.24 16.46
N THR A 196 -2.39 0.38 16.30
CA THR A 196 -1.73 0.03 15.03
C THR A 196 -1.64 -1.48 14.86
N ILE A 197 -1.45 -1.95 13.62
CA ILE A 197 -1.26 -3.38 13.34
C ILE A 197 -0.08 -4.00 14.14
N SER A 198 0.98 -3.23 14.42
CA SER A 198 2.12 -3.68 15.25
C SER A 198 1.72 -3.95 16.70
N HIS A 199 0.78 -3.16 17.23
CA HIS A 199 0.22 -3.41 18.56
C HIS A 199 -0.69 -4.63 18.55
N LEU A 200 -1.54 -4.80 17.53
CA LEU A 200 -2.39 -6.00 17.40
C LEU A 200 -1.55 -7.28 17.35
N TYR A 201 -0.39 -7.24 16.69
CA TYR A 201 0.55 -8.37 16.64
C TYR A 201 1.14 -8.71 18.02
N THR A 202 1.35 -7.69 18.86
CA THR A 202 1.96 -7.88 20.18
C THR A 202 0.91 -8.32 21.21
N ASP A 203 -0.32 -7.82 21.10
CA ASP A 203 -1.47 -8.23 21.91
C ASP A 203 -2.69 -8.42 21.01
N HIS A 204 -3.07 -9.68 20.79
CA HIS A 204 -4.17 -10.04 19.90
C HIS A 204 -5.55 -9.68 20.46
N ASN A 205 -5.66 -9.26 21.73
CA ASN A 205 -6.91 -8.78 22.32
C ASN A 205 -7.14 -7.28 22.07
N GLU A 206 -6.09 -6.55 21.66
CA GLU A 206 -6.25 -5.17 21.26
C GLU A 206 -7.03 -5.07 19.96
N THR A 207 -7.69 -3.93 19.78
CA THR A 207 -8.52 -3.68 18.61
C THR A 207 -8.20 -2.37 17.90
N THR A 208 -8.57 -2.30 16.64
CA THR A 208 -8.45 -1.11 15.82
C THR A 208 -9.67 -0.89 14.95
N LEU A 209 -9.92 0.36 14.57
CA LEU A 209 -11.03 0.72 13.72
C LEU A 209 -10.56 0.95 12.29
N ASN A 210 -11.44 0.68 11.33
CA ASN A 210 -11.19 1.09 9.94
C ASN A 210 -11.19 2.62 9.84
N VAL A 211 -10.15 3.21 9.25
CA VAL A 211 -10.00 4.66 9.05
C VAL A 211 -11.15 5.25 8.23
N ALA A 212 -11.77 4.47 7.34
CA ALA A 212 -12.99 4.85 6.61
C ALA A 212 -14.13 5.31 7.53
N ASN A 213 -14.15 4.91 8.81
CA ASN A 213 -15.12 5.38 9.81
C ASN A 213 -15.04 6.90 10.06
N HIS A 214 -13.90 7.52 9.79
CA HIS A 214 -13.70 8.97 9.95
C HIS A 214 -14.00 9.75 8.66
N VAL A 215 -14.16 9.06 7.52
CA VAL A 215 -14.40 9.70 6.23
C VAL A 215 -15.87 10.06 6.09
N ALA A 216 -16.16 11.34 5.81
CA ALA A 216 -17.52 11.81 5.64
C ALA A 216 -18.27 11.00 4.55
N ASN A 217 -19.49 10.58 4.87
CA ASN A 217 -20.39 9.76 4.03
C ASN A 217 -20.03 8.28 3.90
N TYR A 218 -18.95 7.80 4.54
CA TYR A 218 -18.71 6.37 4.67
C TYR A 218 -19.40 5.84 5.93
N GLN A 219 -20.03 4.66 5.83
CA GLN A 219 -20.68 3.99 6.96
C GLN A 219 -19.98 2.67 7.23
N VAL A 220 -18.74 2.77 7.74
CA VAL A 220 -17.88 1.62 8.03
C VAL A 220 -17.59 1.59 9.52
N THR A 221 -17.94 0.51 10.20
CA THR A 221 -17.77 0.35 11.65
C THR A 221 -16.93 -0.88 12.00
N ASN A 222 -16.08 -1.35 11.08
CA ASN A 222 -15.27 -2.54 11.33
C ASN A 222 -14.35 -2.31 12.54
N GLU A 223 -14.24 -3.34 13.35
CA GLU A 223 -13.27 -3.44 14.42
C GLU A 223 -12.41 -4.70 14.18
N TYR A 224 -11.10 -4.50 14.09
CA TYR A 224 -10.14 -5.55 13.76
C TYR A 224 -9.29 -5.89 14.99
N THR A 225 -9.15 -7.18 15.27
CA THR A 225 -8.02 -7.75 16.02
C THR A 225 -7.00 -8.34 15.03
N TRP A 226 -5.80 -8.71 15.49
CA TRP A 226 -4.85 -9.45 14.65
C TRP A 226 -5.47 -10.72 14.06
N ASP A 227 -6.14 -11.52 14.89
CA ASP A 227 -6.75 -12.78 14.47
C ASP A 227 -7.90 -12.56 13.46
N ASN A 228 -8.66 -11.47 13.60
CA ASN A 228 -9.69 -11.11 12.64
C ASN A 228 -9.08 -10.72 11.28
N VAL A 229 -7.98 -9.97 11.24
CA VAL A 229 -7.30 -9.63 9.97
C VAL A 229 -6.73 -10.89 9.32
N LEU A 230 -6.04 -11.74 10.08
CA LEU A 230 -5.47 -12.99 9.59
C LEU A 230 -6.55 -13.93 9.02
N SER A 231 -7.64 -14.16 9.76
CA SER A 231 -8.72 -15.02 9.29
C SER A 231 -9.49 -14.44 8.09
N THR A 232 -9.61 -13.11 8.00
CA THR A 232 -10.16 -12.43 6.82
C THR A 232 -9.26 -12.68 5.60
N LEU A 233 -7.93 -12.58 5.76
CA LEU A 233 -6.98 -12.85 4.68
C LEU A 233 -6.99 -14.34 4.27
N ASP A 234 -6.99 -15.27 5.21
CA ASP A 234 -7.08 -16.71 4.92
C ASP A 234 -8.36 -17.05 4.13
N LEU A 235 -9.48 -16.40 4.47
CA LEU A 235 -10.74 -16.55 3.73
C LEU A 235 -10.60 -16.06 2.28
N ILE A 236 -10.02 -14.88 2.06
CA ILE A 236 -9.77 -14.35 0.70
C ILE A 236 -8.83 -15.27 -0.07
N ILE A 237 -7.76 -15.75 0.56
CA ILE A 237 -6.82 -16.71 -0.05
C ILE A 237 -7.55 -18.00 -0.44
N SER A 238 -8.45 -18.50 0.40
CA SER A 238 -9.22 -19.72 0.09
C SER A 238 -10.14 -19.55 -1.12
N TRP A 239 -10.75 -18.37 -1.28
CA TRP A 239 -11.62 -18.06 -2.42
C TRP A 239 -10.82 -17.85 -3.71
N MET A 240 -9.68 -17.15 -3.60
CA MET A 240 -8.83 -16.84 -4.74
C MET A 240 -8.02 -18.05 -5.20
N ASN A 241 -7.59 -18.92 -4.27
CA ASN A 241 -6.64 -20.00 -4.50
C ASN A 241 -5.44 -19.53 -5.35
N PRO A 242 -4.65 -18.54 -4.87
CA PRO A 242 -3.59 -17.93 -5.66
C PRO A 242 -2.54 -18.96 -6.07
N THR A 243 -1.93 -18.74 -7.23
CA THR A 243 -0.77 -19.52 -7.68
C THR A 243 0.52 -19.02 -7.02
N GLU A 244 0.55 -17.74 -6.66
CA GLU A 244 1.66 -17.07 -5.97
C GLU A 244 1.14 -15.90 -5.14
N ILE A 245 1.75 -15.67 -3.97
CA ILE A 245 1.55 -14.46 -3.16
C ILE A 245 2.82 -13.62 -3.22
N LEU A 246 2.69 -12.32 -3.49
CA LEU A 246 3.76 -11.33 -3.36
C LEU A 246 3.47 -10.45 -2.13
N THR A 247 4.46 -10.23 -1.29
CA THR A 247 4.31 -9.37 -0.12
C THR A 247 5.65 -8.75 0.29
N LEU A 248 5.63 -7.94 1.34
CA LEU A 248 6.77 -7.19 1.84
C LEU A 248 7.70 -8.09 2.69
N ASP A 249 8.50 -7.51 3.56
CA ASP A 249 9.52 -8.23 4.31
C ASP A 249 9.09 -8.50 5.76
N PRO A 250 8.87 -9.76 6.18
CA PRO A 250 8.38 -10.08 7.51
C PRO A 250 9.49 -10.14 8.57
N TRP A 251 10.77 -10.09 8.17
CA TRP A 251 11.90 -10.39 9.04
C TRP A 251 12.59 -9.17 9.66
N GLY A 252 12.09 -7.96 9.38
CA GLY A 252 12.46 -6.76 10.11
C GLY A 252 12.10 -6.83 11.60
N VAL A 253 12.63 -5.89 12.39
CA VAL A 253 12.33 -5.75 13.81
C VAL A 253 10.98 -5.04 13.98
N PRO A 254 10.01 -5.64 14.68
CA PRO A 254 8.72 -4.98 14.92
C PRO A 254 8.94 -3.71 15.77
N GLY A 255 8.49 -2.55 15.25
CA GLY A 255 8.63 -1.26 15.92
C GLY A 255 9.92 -0.49 15.62
N ASP A 256 10.70 -0.89 14.60
CA ASP A 256 11.76 -0.04 14.03
C ASP A 256 11.15 1.31 13.60
N ASP A 257 11.79 2.41 13.96
CA ASP A 257 11.28 3.77 13.71
C ASP A 257 11.60 4.27 12.29
N GLY A 258 12.14 3.40 11.44
CA GLY A 258 12.39 3.65 10.02
C GLY A 258 13.67 4.44 9.77
N PHE A 259 14.40 4.88 10.82
CA PHE A 259 15.68 5.56 10.68
C PHE A 259 16.82 4.60 10.32
N GLU A 260 16.73 3.32 10.70
CA GLU A 260 17.76 2.32 10.43
C GLU A 260 17.30 1.08 9.64
N GLY A 261 15.99 0.80 9.51
CA GLY A 261 15.56 -0.29 8.66
C GLY A 261 14.09 -0.70 8.74
N GLN A 262 13.35 -0.46 7.65
CA GLN A 262 11.95 -0.91 7.42
C GLN A 262 10.89 -0.21 8.28
N HIS A 263 9.74 0.04 7.64
CA HIS A 263 8.56 0.58 8.29
C HIS A 263 7.81 -0.53 9.04
N PRO A 264 7.34 -0.33 10.29
CA PRO A 264 6.63 -1.36 11.06
C PRO A 264 5.44 -1.97 10.33
N ASP A 265 4.65 -1.15 9.64
CA ASP A 265 3.52 -1.64 8.86
C ASP A 265 3.93 -2.60 7.73
N HIS A 266 5.09 -2.38 7.10
CA HIS A 266 5.59 -3.29 6.05
C HIS A 266 5.85 -4.68 6.64
N ILE A 267 6.51 -4.71 7.80
CA ILE A 267 6.84 -5.94 8.51
C ILE A 267 5.55 -6.65 8.92
N MET A 268 4.58 -5.90 9.47
CA MET A 268 3.35 -6.51 9.97
C MET A 268 2.45 -7.00 8.83
N ALA A 269 2.32 -6.25 7.73
CA ALA A 269 1.58 -6.71 6.55
C ALA A 269 2.16 -8.04 6.03
N ALA A 270 3.50 -8.14 5.93
CA ALA A 270 4.17 -9.38 5.53
C ALA A 270 4.05 -10.50 6.57
N ARG A 271 4.03 -10.19 7.87
CA ARG A 271 3.82 -11.19 8.94
C ARG A 271 2.42 -11.74 8.99
N ILE A 272 1.40 -10.94 8.66
CA ILE A 272 0.04 -11.47 8.48
C ILE A 272 0.06 -12.53 7.37
N VAL A 273 0.66 -12.24 6.21
CA VAL A 273 0.82 -13.24 5.13
C VAL A 273 1.61 -14.46 5.59
N GLN A 274 2.74 -14.26 6.26
CA GLN A 274 3.58 -15.34 6.78
C GLN A 274 2.82 -16.25 7.77
N SER A 275 1.86 -15.70 8.50
CA SER A 275 1.04 -16.42 9.48
C SER A 275 -0.13 -17.20 8.86
N THR A 276 -0.42 -17.00 7.57
CA THR A 276 -1.51 -17.71 6.89
C THR A 276 -1.25 -19.22 6.77
N ALA A 277 -2.33 -19.99 6.72
CA ALA A 277 -2.25 -21.42 6.46
C ALA A 277 -1.61 -21.69 5.07
N TYR A 278 -1.91 -20.84 4.08
CA TYR A 278 -1.35 -20.96 2.73
C TYR A 278 0.17 -20.81 2.72
N ALA A 279 0.73 -19.79 3.38
CA ALA A 279 2.18 -19.58 3.43
C ALA A 279 2.90 -20.75 4.12
N SER A 280 2.31 -21.27 5.19
CA SER A 280 2.83 -22.44 5.90
C SER A 280 2.86 -23.70 5.03
N GLN A 281 1.81 -23.92 4.22
CA GLN A 281 1.67 -25.09 3.35
C GLN A 281 2.41 -24.95 2.01
N ASN A 282 2.63 -23.71 1.56
CA ASN A 282 3.21 -23.39 0.25
C ASN A 282 4.33 -22.34 0.37
N PRO A 283 5.38 -22.56 1.19
CA PRO A 283 6.40 -21.55 1.45
C PRO A 283 7.13 -21.08 0.18
N ASN A 284 7.26 -21.94 -0.83
CA ASN A 284 7.90 -21.61 -2.11
C ASN A 284 6.99 -20.83 -3.07
N LYS A 285 5.72 -20.60 -2.71
CA LYS A 285 4.75 -19.81 -3.49
C LYS A 285 4.46 -18.45 -2.85
N VAL A 286 5.23 -18.06 -1.84
CA VAL A 286 5.18 -16.73 -1.25
C VAL A 286 6.53 -16.07 -1.47
N LYS A 287 6.54 -14.95 -2.20
CA LYS A 287 7.71 -14.11 -2.39
C LYS A 287 7.62 -12.90 -1.48
N TYR A 288 8.68 -12.69 -0.73
CA TYR A 288 8.85 -11.57 0.16
C TYR A 288 9.84 -10.60 -0.50
N PHE A 289 9.57 -9.30 -0.43
CA PHE A 289 10.41 -8.26 -1.03
C PHE A 289 10.91 -7.30 0.04
N LYS A 290 12.20 -6.95 -0.03
CA LYS A 290 12.80 -5.92 0.83
C LYS A 290 12.13 -4.58 0.54
N THR A 291 12.04 -3.75 1.58
CA THR A 291 11.41 -2.42 1.50
C THR A 291 12.46 -1.33 1.69
N TYR A 292 12.29 -0.35 2.57
CA TYR A 292 13.21 0.78 2.72
C TYR A 292 14.66 0.41 3.05
N ASN A 293 14.89 -0.79 3.61
CA ASN A 293 16.25 -1.28 3.84
C ASN A 293 17.08 -1.45 2.54
N VAL A 294 16.45 -1.44 1.36
CA VAL A 294 17.16 -1.38 0.06
C VAL A 294 17.95 -0.09 -0.15
N ASN A 295 17.77 0.95 0.68
CA ASN A 295 18.60 2.17 0.65
C ASN A 295 20.10 1.87 0.62
N THR A 296 20.51 0.87 1.40
CA THR A 296 21.92 0.45 1.53
C THR A 296 22.41 -0.50 0.43
N PHE A 297 21.52 -0.93 -0.46
CA PHE A 297 21.81 -1.88 -1.54
C PHE A 297 22.13 -1.13 -2.83
N SER A 298 23.01 -1.73 -3.65
CA SER A 298 23.26 -1.22 -5.01
C SER A 298 22.00 -1.34 -5.88
N PRO A 299 21.81 -0.49 -6.89
CA PRO A 299 20.81 -0.72 -7.93
C PRO A 299 20.96 -2.11 -8.58
N ASN A 300 19.87 -2.81 -8.84
CA ASN A 300 19.88 -4.13 -9.49
C ASN A 300 18.88 -4.30 -10.64
N LEU A 301 18.02 -3.30 -10.86
CA LEU A 301 17.13 -3.28 -12.02
C LEU A 301 17.84 -2.74 -13.26
N SER A 302 17.39 -3.16 -14.44
CA SER A 302 17.79 -2.53 -15.70
C SER A 302 17.29 -1.08 -15.74
N THR A 303 17.96 -0.21 -16.52
CA THR A 303 17.52 1.18 -16.71
C THR A 303 16.06 1.26 -17.18
N GLU A 304 15.67 0.41 -18.15
CA GLU A 304 14.31 0.37 -18.67
C GLU A 304 13.29 -0.01 -17.58
N THR A 305 13.61 -1.01 -16.75
CA THR A 305 12.73 -1.42 -15.65
C THR A 305 12.62 -0.33 -14.59
N ALA A 306 13.73 0.34 -14.27
CA ALA A 306 13.76 1.42 -13.30
C ALA A 306 12.93 2.63 -13.76
N GLU A 307 13.02 3.01 -15.04
CA GLU A 307 12.21 4.07 -15.63
C GLU A 307 10.71 3.75 -15.61
N LYS A 308 10.33 2.49 -15.87
CA LYS A 308 8.94 2.04 -15.73
C LYS A 308 8.48 2.17 -14.28
N THR A 309 9.28 1.71 -13.32
CA THR A 309 8.96 1.87 -11.89
C THR A 309 8.79 3.34 -11.51
N ASN A 310 9.69 4.23 -11.94
CA ASN A 310 9.58 5.66 -11.68
C ASN A 310 8.32 6.27 -12.32
N THR A 311 7.94 5.82 -13.53
CA THR A 311 6.71 6.24 -14.21
C THR A 311 5.47 5.82 -13.43
N ASP A 312 5.44 4.58 -12.94
CA ASP A 312 4.32 4.05 -12.18
C ASP A 312 4.14 4.80 -10.86
N VAL A 313 5.25 5.08 -10.17
CA VAL A 313 5.30 5.93 -8.97
C VAL A 313 4.80 7.34 -9.27
N ALA A 314 5.28 7.97 -10.35
CA ALA A 314 4.85 9.29 -10.76
C ALA A 314 3.34 9.35 -11.05
N ASN A 315 2.80 8.34 -11.73
CA ASN A 315 1.37 8.24 -12.02
C ASN A 315 0.53 8.09 -10.73
N HIS A 316 1.01 7.30 -9.76
CA HIS A 316 0.35 7.18 -8.45
C HIS A 316 0.26 8.54 -7.74
N PHE A 317 1.38 9.26 -7.65
CA PHE A 317 1.48 10.53 -6.92
C PHE A 317 0.88 11.74 -7.65
N GLN A 318 0.39 11.60 -8.89
CA GLN A 318 -0.48 12.61 -9.52
C GLN A 318 -1.87 12.66 -8.90
N HIS A 319 -2.30 11.56 -8.28
CA HIS A 319 -3.60 11.43 -7.63
C HIS A 319 -3.51 11.39 -6.11
N ASP A 320 -2.38 10.93 -5.59
CA ASP A 320 -2.06 10.94 -4.17
C ASP A 320 -1.52 12.33 -3.74
N TRP A 321 -1.68 12.64 -2.48
CA TRP A 321 -1.21 13.87 -1.84
C TRP A 321 0.32 14.06 -1.96
N GLY A 322 1.07 12.97 -2.12
CA GLY A 322 2.53 12.93 -2.14
C GLY A 322 3.25 13.42 -3.42
N SER A 323 2.73 14.42 -4.12
CA SER A 323 3.37 14.94 -5.35
C SER A 323 4.87 15.34 -5.19
N SER A 324 5.34 15.61 -3.97
CA SER A 324 6.74 15.88 -3.63
C SER A 324 7.68 14.66 -3.74
N PHE A 325 7.15 13.45 -3.96
CA PHE A 325 7.93 12.21 -4.10
C PHE A 325 8.16 11.81 -5.57
N VAL A 326 7.69 12.62 -6.53
CA VAL A 326 7.89 12.42 -7.98
C VAL A 326 9.18 13.09 -8.44
N THR A 327 10.01 12.38 -9.21
CA THR A 327 11.26 12.96 -9.74
C THR A 327 11.53 12.61 -11.20
N ASP A 328 12.46 13.37 -11.78
CA ASP A 328 12.86 13.27 -13.18
C ASP A 328 13.75 12.05 -13.49
N SER A 329 14.27 11.33 -12.47
CA SER A 329 15.21 10.23 -12.68
C SER A 329 14.98 9.05 -11.74
N ALA A 330 14.97 7.84 -12.30
CA ALA A 330 14.74 6.59 -11.56
C ALA A 330 15.92 6.13 -10.66
N CYS A 331 17.11 6.73 -10.82
CA CYS A 331 18.35 6.33 -10.15
C CYS A 331 19.15 7.56 -9.69
N SER A 332 18.67 8.36 -8.74
CA SER A 332 19.47 9.47 -8.20
C SER A 332 20.42 9.04 -7.09
N GLU A 333 21.61 9.64 -7.01
CA GLU A 333 22.67 9.29 -6.05
C GLU A 333 22.40 9.70 -4.59
N ASP A 334 21.41 10.57 -4.31
CA ASP A 334 21.01 10.93 -2.94
C ASP A 334 20.19 9.81 -2.27
N ALA A 335 20.89 8.72 -1.92
CA ALA A 335 20.33 7.40 -1.66
C ALA A 335 19.95 7.08 -0.20
N ALA A 336 20.06 8.03 0.73
CA ALA A 336 19.83 7.73 2.15
C ALA A 336 18.36 7.89 2.57
N THR A 337 17.63 8.84 1.98
CA THR A 337 16.26 9.21 2.43
C THR A 337 15.31 9.56 1.29
N ASN A 338 15.71 9.37 0.03
CA ASN A 338 14.89 9.77 -1.12
C ASN A 338 14.21 8.56 -1.78
N PRO A 339 12.86 8.55 -1.89
CA PRO A 339 12.11 7.50 -2.58
C PRO A 339 12.57 7.23 -4.02
N THR A 340 13.23 8.19 -4.66
CA THR A 340 13.84 8.03 -5.99
C THR A 340 14.86 6.92 -6.09
N SER A 341 15.62 6.68 -5.02
CA SER A 341 16.67 5.66 -5.02
C SER A 341 16.08 4.23 -4.98
N TRP A 342 14.79 4.08 -4.68
CA TRP A 342 14.11 2.79 -4.63
C TRP A 342 13.66 2.31 -6.00
N ALA A 343 13.37 3.22 -6.94
CA ALA A 343 12.82 2.85 -8.25
C ALA A 343 13.73 1.93 -9.08
N CYS A 344 15.03 1.90 -8.77
CA CYS A 344 16.03 1.06 -9.42
C CYS A 344 16.42 -0.21 -8.63
N LYS A 345 15.69 -0.52 -7.56
CA LYS A 345 16.01 -1.60 -6.62
C LYS A 345 14.80 -2.49 -6.41
N GLN A 346 14.94 -3.77 -6.70
CA GLN A 346 13.95 -4.79 -6.38
C GLN A 346 14.66 -6.02 -5.83
N TYR A 347 14.61 -6.22 -4.52
CA TYR A 347 15.30 -7.32 -3.84
C TYR A 347 14.30 -8.23 -3.17
N GLN A 348 14.43 -9.55 -3.39
CA GLN A 348 13.71 -10.51 -2.58
C GLN A 348 14.32 -10.55 -1.18
N ALA A 349 13.46 -10.60 -0.18
CA ALA A 349 13.82 -10.87 1.20
C ALA A 349 13.82 -12.38 1.42
N THR A 350 14.80 -12.88 2.17
CA THR A 350 14.81 -14.29 2.59
C THR A 350 15.17 -14.39 4.07
N PRO A 351 14.70 -15.42 4.80
CA PRO A 351 15.01 -15.58 6.22
C PRO A 351 16.53 -15.74 6.47
N LYS A 352 17.30 -16.12 5.45
CA LYS A 352 18.76 -16.32 5.55
C LYS A 352 19.53 -15.02 5.71
N GLU A 353 18.94 -13.89 5.34
CA GLU A 353 19.55 -12.57 5.40
C GLU A 353 19.31 -11.89 6.75
N TYR A 354 18.38 -12.42 7.56
CA TYR A 354 18.00 -11.87 8.85
C TYR A 354 18.52 -12.77 9.96
N PHE A 355 19.43 -12.20 10.77
CA PHE A 355 19.77 -12.80 12.05
C PHE A 355 18.78 -12.23 13.05
N VAL A 356 18.00 -13.09 13.72
CA VAL A 356 17.15 -12.65 14.84
C VAL A 356 18.07 -12.10 15.91
N ALA A 357 18.13 -10.77 16.06
CA ALA A 357 18.68 -10.13 17.24
C ALA A 357 17.74 -10.49 18.39
N LYS A 358 18.04 -11.58 19.10
CA LYS A 358 17.43 -11.81 20.42
C LYS A 358 18.09 -10.87 21.39
N ASN A 359 17.30 -10.31 22.30
CA ASN A 359 17.82 -9.62 23.48
C ASN A 359 18.90 -10.49 24.13
N ILE A 360 20.07 -9.92 24.31
CA ILE A 360 21.12 -10.55 25.10
C ILE A 360 20.74 -10.22 26.53
N GLU A 361 20.42 -11.25 27.32
CA GLU A 361 20.04 -11.11 28.71
C GLU A 361 21.19 -11.55 29.63
N ASN A 362 21.48 -10.76 30.66
CA ASN A 362 22.37 -11.21 31.72
C ASN A 362 21.63 -12.13 32.71
N SER A 363 22.35 -12.70 33.67
CA SER A 363 21.76 -13.59 34.68
C SER A 363 20.74 -12.91 35.61
N ALA A 364 20.61 -11.58 35.55
CA ALA A 364 19.63 -10.79 36.30
C ALA A 364 18.40 -10.41 35.44
N GLY A 365 18.28 -10.91 34.21
CA GLY A 365 17.15 -10.61 33.30
C GLY A 365 17.18 -9.20 32.72
N GLN A 366 18.35 -8.56 32.67
CA GLN A 366 18.54 -7.25 32.05
C GLN A 366 19.06 -7.43 30.62
N CYS A 367 18.61 -6.56 29.71
CA CYS A 367 18.97 -6.60 28.31
C CYS A 367 20.20 -5.72 28.02
N LEU A 368 21.03 -6.16 27.07
CA LEU A 368 22.16 -5.37 26.57
C LEU A 368 21.63 -4.17 25.77
N SER A 369 22.04 -2.96 26.15
CA SER A 369 21.65 -1.68 25.54
C SER A 369 22.90 -0.95 25.04
N VAL A 370 22.78 -0.22 23.93
CA VAL A 370 23.85 0.66 23.42
C VAL A 370 23.38 2.09 23.60
N THR A 371 24.11 2.86 24.40
CA THR A 371 23.82 4.28 24.62
C THR A 371 24.38 5.15 23.50
N ASN A 372 23.85 6.37 23.35
CA ASN A 372 24.26 7.36 22.34
C ASN A 372 25.76 7.70 22.30
N ASN A 373 26.54 7.25 23.30
CA ASN A 373 27.99 7.42 23.37
C ASN A 373 28.78 6.15 22.94
N ASN A 374 28.13 5.20 22.27
CA ASN A 374 28.69 3.87 21.92
C ASN A 374 29.14 3.06 23.15
N ALA A 375 28.61 3.35 24.35
CA ALA A 375 28.85 2.57 25.54
C ALA A 375 27.76 1.50 25.67
N VAL A 376 28.17 0.28 26.04
CA VAL A 376 27.28 -0.87 26.21
C VAL A 376 26.90 -1.00 27.69
N THR A 377 25.61 -1.03 27.99
CA THR A 377 25.04 -1.10 29.35
C THR A 377 24.05 -2.25 29.49
N TRP A 378 23.73 -2.64 30.73
CA TRP A 378 22.66 -3.60 31.03
C TRP A 378 21.48 -2.84 31.63
N GLU A 379 20.33 -2.91 30.98
CA GLU A 379 19.13 -2.13 31.32
C GLU A 379 17.89 -3.01 31.42
N ALA A 380 16.80 -2.49 31.97
CA ALA A 380 15.52 -3.19 31.93
C ALA A 380 15.13 -3.42 30.46
N CYS A 381 14.71 -4.63 30.14
CA CYS A 381 14.31 -4.98 28.78
C CYS A 381 13.13 -4.10 28.33
N GLY A 382 13.32 -3.39 27.21
CA GLY A 382 12.35 -2.47 26.62
C GLY A 382 12.52 -2.39 25.09
N ALA A 383 11.65 -1.68 24.38
CA ALA A 383 11.67 -1.62 22.91
C ALA A 383 13.02 -1.16 22.33
N SER A 384 13.74 -0.26 23.01
CA SER A 384 15.08 0.21 22.62
C SER A 384 16.20 -0.84 22.79
N SER A 385 15.96 -1.94 23.51
CA SER A 385 16.94 -3.01 23.71
C SER A 385 16.95 -4.06 22.58
N LEU A 386 16.02 -3.96 21.62
CA LEU A 386 15.98 -4.79 20.40
C LEU A 386 17.05 -4.39 19.37
N ALA A 387 17.68 -3.23 19.51
CA ALA A 387 18.59 -2.68 18.53
C ALA A 387 20.06 -2.96 18.87
N VAL A 388 20.53 -4.16 18.54
CA VAL A 388 21.93 -4.30 18.11
C VAL A 388 21.92 -4.55 16.61
N THR A 389 21.78 -3.47 15.85
CA THR A 389 22.00 -3.46 14.40
C THR A 389 23.44 -3.04 14.16
N LEU A 390 24.22 -3.87 13.47
CA LEU A 390 25.60 -3.56 13.13
C LEU A 390 25.78 -3.61 11.61
N THR A 391 25.92 -2.44 11.01
CA THR A 391 26.33 -2.28 9.62
C THR A 391 27.86 -2.14 9.55
N LYS A 392 28.48 -2.72 8.50
CA LYS A 392 29.94 -2.92 8.41
C LYS A 392 30.69 -1.72 7.78
N PRO A 393 32.03 -1.60 7.95
CA PRO A 393 32.97 -2.65 8.38
C PRO A 393 33.62 -2.40 9.74
N ARG A 394 33.04 -2.97 10.81
CA ARG A 394 33.69 -3.66 11.95
C ARG A 394 32.59 -4.23 12.86
N TYR A 395 32.56 -5.56 12.92
CA TYR A 395 31.53 -6.49 13.45
C TYR A 395 30.90 -6.21 14.83
N ALA A 396 29.70 -6.78 15.02
CA ALA A 396 29.40 -7.88 15.96
C ALA A 396 28.09 -8.64 15.64
N PHE A 397 28.15 -9.96 15.78
CA PHE A 397 27.00 -10.85 15.97
C PHE A 397 26.82 -11.02 17.48
N VAL A 398 25.63 -11.36 17.96
CA VAL A 398 25.55 -12.04 19.27
C VAL A 398 24.70 -13.29 19.21
N VAL A 399 25.40 -14.39 19.44
CA VAL A 399 24.90 -15.74 19.72
C VAL A 399 24.56 -15.80 21.21
N ASN A 400 23.41 -16.36 21.57
CA ASN A 400 23.29 -17.03 22.87
C ASN A 400 23.10 -18.53 22.61
N PRO A 401 24.15 -19.35 22.75
CA PRO A 401 24.01 -20.79 22.79
C PRO A 401 23.85 -21.18 24.26
N LYS A 402 22.59 -21.32 24.69
CA LYS A 402 22.23 -22.33 25.67
C LYS A 402 20.98 -23.06 25.22
#